data_AF-A0A950JBD9-F1
#
_entry.id   AF-A0A950JBD9-F1
#
_cell.length_a   1.000
_cell.length_b   1.000
_cell.length_c   1.000
_cell.angle_alpha   90.00
_cell.angle_beta   90.00
_cell.angle_gamma   90.00
#
_symmetry.space_group_name_H-M   'P 1'
#
loop_
_entity.id
_entity.type
_entity.pdbx_description
1 polymer ?
#
loop_
_entity_poly.entity_id
_entity_poly.type
_entity_poly.pdbx_seq_one_letter_code
_entity_poly.pdbx_strand_id
1 'polypeptide(L)' 'MTRPVLYYIRHGETDWNVASRLQGWHDPALNALGRRQAAVCAGILRKLIEQDGHLPTDYG' A
#
# COMPACT_ATOMS: atom_id res chain seq x y z
N MET A 1 -13.53 2.27 25.88
CA MET A 1 -13.28 1.41 24.70
C MET A 1 -12.30 2.12 23.79
N THR A 2 -11.16 1.51 23.49
CA THR A 2 -10.21 2.03 22.48
C THR A 2 -10.78 1.78 21.10
N ARG A 3 -10.66 2.75 20.18
CA ARG A 3 -11.09 2.59 18.80
C ARG A 3 -10.02 1.79 18.05
N PRO A 4 -10.40 0.81 17.21
CA PRO A 4 -9.41 0.04 16.45
C PRO A 4 -8.67 0.95 15.46
N VAL A 5 -7.40 0.64 15.21
CA VAL A 5 -6.59 1.32 14.20
C VAL A 5 -6.85 0.67 12.84
N LEU A 6 -7.03 1.52 11.81
CA LEU A 6 -7.20 1.09 10.42
C LEU A 6 -6.13 1.75 9.56
N TYR A 7 -5.31 0.93 8.89
CA TYR A 7 -4.36 1.41 7.89
C TYR A 7 -4.96 1.29 6.49
N TYR A 8 -4.90 2.36 5.71
CA TYR A 8 -5.32 2.37 4.31
C TYR A 8 -4.14 2.75 3.41
N ILE A 9 -3.92 1.97 2.35
CA ILE A 9 -2.79 2.15 1.43
C ILE A 9 -3.33 2.20 0.01
N ARG A 10 -2.94 3.23 -0.74
CA ARG A 10 -3.18 3.31 -2.18
C ARG A 10 -2.17 2.42 -2.91
N HIS A 11 -2.60 1.71 -3.95
CA HIS A 11 -1.70 0.96 -4.82
C HIS A 11 -0.65 1.89 -5.48
N GLY A 12 0.48 1.30 -5.90
CA GLY A 12 1.52 2.03 -6.62
C GLY A 12 1.11 2.43 -8.04
N GLU A 13 1.93 3.25 -8.68
CA GLU A 13 1.72 3.71 -10.04
C GLU A 13 1.62 2.57 -11.08
N THR A 14 0.72 2.76 -12.04
CA THR A 14 0.63 1.97 -13.27
C THR A 14 0.75 2.90 -14.48
N ASP A 15 1.00 2.32 -15.67
CA ASP A 15 1.09 3.10 -16.90
C ASP A 15 -0.24 3.82 -17.24
N TRP A 16 -1.36 3.35 -16.70
CA TRP A 16 -2.66 4.01 -16.85
C TRP A 16 -2.75 5.29 -16.02
N ASN A 17 -2.12 5.33 -14.84
CA ASN A 17 -2.04 6.57 -14.06
C ASN A 17 -1.24 7.64 -14.82
N VAL A 18 -0.10 7.24 -15.39
CA VAL A 18 0.77 8.11 -16.21
C VAL A 18 0.02 8.63 -17.44
N ALA A 19 -0.75 7.76 -18.10
CA ALA A 19 -1.55 8.13 -19.27
C ALA A 19 -2.88 8.83 -18.92
N SER A 20 -3.12 9.20 -17.66
CA SER A 20 -4.37 9.80 -17.17
C SER A 20 -5.64 9.02 -17.57
N ARG A 21 -5.56 7.69 -17.61
CA ARG A 21 -6.68 6.80 -17.92
C ARG A 21 -7.39 6.34 -16.66
N LEU A 22 -8.72 6.23 -16.74
CA LEU A 22 -9.53 5.61 -15.69
C LEU A 22 -9.32 4.09 -15.71
N GLN A 23 -8.84 3.51 -14.61
CA GLN A 23 -8.65 2.06 -14.51
C GLN A 23 -9.98 1.31 -14.33
N GLY A 24 -10.87 1.81 -13.46
CA GLY A 24 -12.13 1.12 -13.16
C GLY A 24 -11.88 -0.31 -12.68
N TRP A 25 -12.48 -1.28 -13.36
CA TRP A 25 -12.32 -2.71 -13.11
C TRP A 25 -11.15 -3.35 -13.87
N HIS A 26 -10.42 -2.57 -14.67
CA HIS A 26 -9.22 -3.06 -15.33
C HIS A 26 -8.13 -3.35 -14.29
N ASP A 27 -7.33 -4.38 -14.53
CA ASP A 27 -6.24 -4.81 -13.65
C ASP A 27 -4.86 -4.53 -14.29
N PRO A 28 -4.45 -3.25 -14.46
CA PRO A 28 -3.12 -2.96 -14.96
C PRO A 28 -2.08 -3.24 -13.87
N ALA A 29 -1.02 -3.97 -14.22
CA ALA A 29 0.08 -4.22 -13.31
C ALA A 29 0.78 -2.92 -12.86
N LEU A 30 1.38 -2.95 -11.66
CA LEU A 30 2.27 -1.90 -11.20
C LEU A 30 3.45 -1.74 -12.16
N ASN A 31 3.77 -0.50 -12.54
CA ASN A 31 4.95 -0.23 -13.33
C ASN A 31 6.22 -0.27 -12.45
N ALA A 32 7.39 0.01 -13.04
CA ALA A 32 8.65 -0.04 -12.30
C ALA A 32 8.68 0.95 -11.13
N LEU A 33 8.05 2.13 -11.27
CA LEU A 33 7.92 3.09 -10.18
C LEU A 33 6.92 2.60 -9.12
N GLY A 34 5.77 2.08 -9.53
CA GLY A 34 4.75 1.51 -8.65
C GLY A 34 5.28 0.39 -7.75
N ARG A 35 6.14 -0.48 -8.28
CA ARG A 35 6.79 -1.54 -7.47
C ARG A 35 7.76 -0.96 -6.44
N ARG A 36 8.53 0.08 -6.79
CA ARG A 36 9.39 0.79 -5.83
C ARG A 36 8.57 1.51 -4.75
N GLN A 37 7.47 2.15 -5.13
CA GLN A 37 6.53 2.76 -4.19
C GLN A 37 5.98 1.73 -3.21
N ALA A 38 5.55 0.56 -3.71
CA ALA A 38 5.06 -0.53 -2.86
C ALA A 38 6.12 -0.99 -1.83
N ALA A 39 7.38 -1.15 -2.25
CA ALA A 39 8.48 -1.52 -1.35
C ALA A 39 8.73 -0.46 -0.26
N VAL A 40 8.69 0.82 -0.61
CA VAL A 40 8.83 1.92 0.36
C VAL A 40 7.65 1.94 1.32
N CYS A 41 6.42 1.81 0.82
CA CYS A 41 5.21 1.73 1.63
C CYS A 41 5.26 0.57 2.62
N ALA A 42 5.76 -0.60 2.21
CA ALA A 42 5.92 -1.75 3.10
C ALA A 42 6.85 -1.45 4.29
N GLY A 43 7.96 -0.76 4.05
CA GLY A 43 8.88 -0.33 5.12
C GLY A 43 8.25 0.68 6.09
N ILE A 44 7.39 1.57 5.60
CA ILE A 44 6.64 2.51 6.44
C ILE A 44 5.59 1.78 7.27
N LEU A 45 4.79 0.92 6.64
CA LEU A 45 3.73 0.16 7.31
C LEU A 45 4.30 -0.71 8.44
N ARG A 46 5.43 -1.38 8.20
CA ARG A 46 6.12 -2.18 9.21
C ARG A 46 6.41 -1.35 10.47
N LYS A 47 6.96 -0.15 10.31
CA LYS A 47 7.29 0.74 11.44
C LYS A 47 6.04 1.18 12.21
N LEU A 48 4.94 1.49 11.50
CA LEU A 48 3.68 1.89 12.13
C LEU A 48 3.07 0.75 12.94
N ILE A 49 3.05 -0.47 12.38
CA ILE A 49 2.57 -1.68 13.05
C ILE A 49 3.37 -1.93 14.34
N GLU A 50 4.71 -1.87 14.25
CA GLU A 50 5.60 -2.03 15.41
C GLU A 50 5.37 -0.95 16.48
N GLN A 51 5.11 0.30 16.08
CA GLN A 51 4.81 1.41 16.99
C GLN A 51 3.48 1.24 17.72
N ASP A 52 2.49 0.65 17.07
CA ASP A 52 1.18 0.38 17.66
C ASP A 52 1.17 -0.91 18.52
N GLY A 53 2.35 -1.52 18.74
CA GLY A 53 2.53 -2.68 19.61
C GLY A 53 2.14 -4.02 18.97
N HIS A 54 1.98 -4.03 17.65
CA HIS A 54 1.68 -5.22 16.86
C HIS A 54 2.93 -5.71 16.12
N LEU A 55 2.97 -7.00 15.81
CA LEU A 55 3.98 -7.56 14.92
C LEU A 55 3.40 -7.71 13.51
N PRO A 56 4.18 -7.51 12.44
CA PRO A 56 3.70 -7.73 11.07
C PRO A 56 3.15 -9.14 10.83
N THR A 57 3.61 -10.13 11.61
CA THR A 57 3.14 -11.52 11.58
C THR A 57 1.74 -11.71 12.15
N ASP A 58 1.22 -10.73 12.89
CA ASP A 58 -0.14 -10.78 13.46
C ASP A 58 -1.22 -10.70 12.38
N TYR A 59 -0.84 -10.32 11.15
CA TYR A 59 -1.73 -10.16 9.99
C TYR A 59 -1.51 -11.22 8.89
N GLY A 60 -0.88 -12.36 9.25
CA GLY A 60 -0.56 -13.48 8.35
C GLY A 60 -1.71 -14.44 8.10
#